data_AF-A0A6I4R9S5-F1
#
_entry.id   AF-A0A6I4R9S5-F1
#
_cell.length_a   1.000
_cell.length_b   1.000
_cell.length_c   1.000
_cell.angle_alpha   90.00
_cell.angle_beta   90.00
_cell.angle_gamma   90.00
#
_symmetry.space_group_name_H-M   'P 1'
#
loop_
_entity.id
_entity.type
_entity.pdbx_description
1 polymer ?
#
loop_
_entity_poly.entity_id
_entity_poly.type
_entity_poly.pdbx_seq_one_letter_code
_entity_poly.pdbx_strand_id
1 'polypeptide(L)'
;MGKINKIKEEYQETRSHAGEDFLEWVIKRKLSWGVRWVLVLLIVVGWHLFLLDVMNLARLFGLLVLFFLCFMLRSLFHFFGSIYRRIKKKWIE
;
A
#
# COMPACT_ATOMS: atom_id res chain seq x y z
N MET A 1 -4.92 6.24 30.30
CA MET A 1 -4.07 6.44 29.10
C MET A 1 -4.84 6.57 27.79
N GLY A 2 -6.01 5.94 27.60
CA GLY A 2 -6.74 5.97 26.30
C GLY A 2 -7.36 7.32 25.88
N LYS A 3 -7.81 8.17 26.82
CA LYS A 3 -8.46 9.46 26.47
C LYS A 3 -7.51 10.47 25.81
N ILE A 4 -6.26 10.53 26.26
CA ILE A 4 -5.27 11.49 25.73
C ILE A 4 -4.91 11.14 24.28
N ASN A 5 -4.79 9.84 23.96
CA ASN A 5 -4.54 9.39 22.59
C ASN A 5 -5.71 9.69 21.66
N LYS A 6 -6.94 9.46 22.12
CA LYS A 6 -8.14 9.74 21.32
C LYS A 6 -8.27 11.24 20.98
N ILE A 7 -8.01 12.11 21.96
CA ILE A 7 -7.98 13.57 21.75
C ILE A 7 -6.87 13.94 20.77
N LYS A 8 -5.69 13.31 20.86
CA LYS A 8 -4.56 13.60 19.97
C LYS A 8 -4.82 13.17 18.53
N GLU A 9 -5.50 12.05 18.31
CA GLU A 9 -5.95 11.60 16.98
C GLU A 9 -6.99 12.56 16.40
N GLU A 10 -7.98 12.96 17.20
CA GLU A 10 -9.04 13.89 16.79
C GLU A 10 -8.47 15.28 16.46
N TYR A 11 -7.53 15.78 17.28
CA TYR A 11 -6.80 17.03 17.01
C TYR A 11 -5.89 16.93 15.78
N GLN A 12 -5.30 15.77 15.52
CA GLN A 12 -4.59 15.57 14.26
C GLN A 12 -5.58 15.65 13.11
N GLU A 13 -6.71 14.96 13.16
CA GLU A 13 -7.73 14.98 12.10
C GLU A 13 -8.16 16.41 11.70
N THR A 14 -8.44 17.29 12.67
CA THR A 14 -8.97 18.64 12.40
C THR A 14 -7.93 19.68 12.00
N ARG A 15 -6.63 19.45 12.25
CA ARG A 15 -5.58 20.42 11.92
C ARG A 15 -5.18 20.33 10.44
N SER A 16 -6.04 20.78 9.52
CA SER A 16 -5.58 21.17 8.19
C SER A 16 -4.84 22.51 8.31
N HIS A 17 -3.58 22.55 7.91
CA HIS A 17 -2.89 23.84 7.83
C HIS A 17 -3.55 24.66 6.71
N ALA A 18 -3.81 25.95 6.96
CA ALA A 18 -4.31 26.86 5.94
C ALA A 18 -3.25 26.99 4.83
N GLY A 19 -3.45 26.25 3.72
CA GLY A 19 -2.50 26.15 2.61
C GLY A 19 -1.98 24.74 2.31
N GLU A 20 -2.34 23.70 3.07
CA GLU A 20 -2.04 22.31 2.68
C GLU A 20 -3.04 21.84 1.62
N ASP A 21 -2.54 21.48 0.43
CA ASP A 21 -3.34 20.82 -0.60
C ASP A 21 -3.90 19.50 -0.05
N PHE A 22 -5.16 19.18 -0.40
CA PHE A 22 -5.81 17.95 0.03
C PHE A 22 -4.95 16.71 -0.25
N LEU A 23 -4.20 16.71 -1.37
CA LEU A 23 -3.26 15.67 -1.73
C LEU A 23 -2.08 15.58 -0.74
N GLU A 24 -1.49 16.71 -0.37
CA GLU A 24 -0.38 16.77 0.58
C GLU A 24 -0.80 16.29 1.97
N TRP A 25 -2.01 16.68 2.39
CA TRP A 25 -2.64 16.26 3.63
C TRP A 25 -2.85 14.73 3.67
N VAL A 26 -3.36 14.13 2.58
CA VAL A 26 -3.53 12.67 2.46
C VAL A 26 -2.17 11.94 2.46
N ILE A 27 -1.18 12.45 1.72
CA ILE A 27 0.15 11.84 1.63
C ILE A 27 0.88 11.87 2.98
N LYS A 28 0.75 12.95 3.75
CA LYS A 28 1.38 13.06 5.08
C LYS A 28 0.83 12.05 6.07
N ARG A 29 -0.50 11.81 6.09
CA ARG A 29 -1.16 11.01 7.13
C ARG A 29 -1.38 9.54 6.78
N LYS A 30 -1.68 9.22 5.51
CA LYS A 30 -2.06 7.86 5.11
C LYS A 30 -0.94 7.07 4.43
N LEU A 31 0.06 7.74 3.86
CA LEU A 31 1.18 7.03 3.22
C LEU A 31 2.36 6.88 4.19
N SER A 32 2.62 5.63 4.58
CA SER A 32 3.90 5.27 5.20
C SER A 32 5.05 5.53 4.24
N TRP A 33 6.25 5.76 4.78
CA TRP A 33 7.43 6.12 3.97
C TRP A 33 7.67 5.12 2.82
N GLY A 34 7.43 3.83 3.05
CA GLY A 34 7.51 2.79 2.01
C GLY A 34 6.45 2.92 0.91
N VAL A 35 5.22 3.32 1.23
CA VAL A 35 4.16 3.51 0.22
C VAL A 35 4.46 4.75 -0.64
N ARG A 36 5.14 5.77 -0.10
CA ARG A 36 5.55 6.96 -0.87
C ARG A 36 6.53 6.59 -1.97
N TRP A 37 7.52 5.74 -1.66
CA TRP A 37 8.47 5.24 -2.65
C TRP A 37 7.81 4.38 -3.72
N VAL A 38 6.84 3.53 -3.35
CA VAL A 38 6.05 2.75 -4.32
C VAL A 38 5.28 3.68 -5.27
N LEU A 39 4.69 4.75 -4.74
CA LEU A 39 3.93 5.71 -5.53
C LEU A 39 4.83 6.49 -6.52
N VAL A 40 5.99 6.95 -6.05
CA VAL A 40 6.99 7.63 -6.90
C VAL A 40 7.46 6.71 -8.02
N LEU A 41 7.76 5.46 -7.69
CA LEU A 41 8.23 4.46 -8.66
C LEU A 41 7.13 4.18 -9.70
N LEU A 42 5.87 4.11 -9.28
CA LEU A 42 4.72 3.92 -10.17
C LEU A 42 4.51 5.13 -11.11
N ILE A 43 4.68 6.35 -10.60
CA ILE A 43 4.56 7.58 -11.40
C ILE A 43 5.73 7.70 -12.39
N VAL A 44 6.96 7.45 -11.96
CA VAL A 44 8.15 7.53 -12.83
C VAL A 44 8.10 6.44 -13.90
N VAL A 45 7.73 5.21 -13.54
CA VAL A 45 7.54 4.12 -14.52
C VAL A 45 6.39 4.44 -15.46
N GLY A 46 5.25 4.89 -14.94
CA GLY A 46 4.09 5.27 -15.75
C GLY A 46 4.40 6.40 -16.72
N TRP A 47 5.09 7.45 -16.26
CA TRP A 47 5.49 8.59 -17.08
C TRP A 47 6.49 8.19 -18.17
N HIS A 48 7.51 7.39 -17.81
CA HIS A 48 8.51 6.92 -18.75
C HIS A 48 7.90 6.00 -19.83
N LEU A 49 6.87 5.24 -19.47
CA LEU A 49 6.16 4.38 -20.41
C LEU A 49 5.11 5.09 -21.27
N PHE A 50 4.48 6.14 -20.75
CA PHE A 50 3.46 6.89 -21.49
C PHE A 50 4.03 7.58 -22.74
N LEU A 51 5.34 7.88 -22.72
CA LEU A 51 6.02 8.63 -23.78
C LEU A 51 6.51 7.79 -24.96
N LEU A 52 6.48 6.44 -24.92
CA LEU A 52 7.20 5.64 -25.90
C LEU A 52 6.48 4.35 -26.29
N ASP A 53 6.11 4.24 -27.57
CA ASP A 53 6.13 3.06 -28.44
C ASP A 53 5.39 1.76 -28.01
N VAL A 54 4.77 1.07 -28.98
CA VAL A 54 3.91 -0.12 -28.77
C VAL A 54 4.63 -1.25 -28.02
N MET A 55 5.95 -1.36 -28.18
CA MET A 55 6.77 -2.35 -27.48
C MET A 55 6.90 -2.12 -25.97
N ASN A 56 6.79 -0.88 -25.47
CA ASN A 56 6.86 -0.63 -24.03
C ASN A 56 5.55 -0.98 -23.33
N LEU A 57 4.41 -0.94 -24.03
CA LEU A 57 3.13 -1.40 -23.47
C LEU A 57 3.19 -2.87 -23.03
N ALA A 58 3.84 -3.72 -23.83
CA ALA A 58 4.07 -5.13 -23.48
C ALA A 58 4.97 -5.28 -22.24
N ARG A 59 5.97 -4.42 -22.09
CA ARG A 59 6.86 -4.38 -20.91
C ARG A 59 6.11 -3.93 -19.65
N LEU A 60 5.20 -2.96 -19.75
CA LEU A 60 4.31 -2.56 -18.65
C LEU A 60 3.45 -3.74 -18.19
N PHE A 61 2.83 -4.40 -19.16
CA PHE A 61 1.93 -5.51 -18.91
C PHE A 61 2.70 -6.63 -18.20
N GLY A 62 3.92 -6.93 -18.65
CA GLY A 62 4.82 -7.85 -17.95
C GLY A 62 5.09 -7.45 -16.50
N LEU A 63 5.40 -6.18 -16.24
CA LEU A 63 5.63 -5.67 -14.88
C LEU A 63 4.38 -5.75 -13.99
N LEU A 64 3.21 -5.41 -14.52
CA LEU A 64 1.94 -5.51 -13.79
C LEU A 64 1.59 -6.96 -13.46
N VAL A 65 1.79 -7.87 -14.42
CA VAL A 65 1.60 -9.31 -14.21
C VAL A 65 2.56 -9.83 -13.15
N LEU A 66 3.83 -9.41 -13.16
CA LEU A 66 4.80 -9.77 -12.12
C LEU A 66 4.35 -9.29 -10.74
N PHE A 67 3.91 -8.03 -10.63
CA PHE A 67 3.39 -7.47 -9.38
C PHE A 67 2.15 -8.23 -8.88
N PHE A 68 1.24 -8.56 -9.79
CA PHE A 68 0.06 -9.37 -9.49
C PHE A 68 0.46 -10.76 -8.99
N LEU A 69 1.47 -11.39 -9.60
CA LEU A 69 1.97 -12.69 -9.18
C LEU A 69 2.57 -12.63 -7.76
N CYS A 70 3.40 -11.62 -7.48
CA CYS A 70 3.96 -11.40 -6.15
C CYS A 70 2.85 -11.17 -5.10
N PHE A 71 1.80 -10.43 -5.46
CA PHE A 71 0.65 -10.21 -4.59
C PHE A 71 -0.09 -11.53 -4.30
N MET A 72 -0.33 -12.36 -5.33
CA MET A 72 -0.97 -13.67 -5.18
C MET A 72 -0.15 -14.61 -4.30
N LEU A 73 1.17 -14.65 -4.48
CA LEU A 73 2.07 -15.45 -3.62
C LEU A 73 1.96 -15.01 -2.15
N ARG A 74 2.01 -13.71 -1.88
CA ARG A 74 1.84 -13.18 -0.50
C ARG A 74 0.48 -13.57 0.09
N SER A 75 -0.59 -13.48 -0.69
CA SER A 75 -1.94 -13.89 -0.28
C SER A 75 -1.99 -15.37 0.08
N LEU A 76 -1.38 -16.23 -0.75
CA LEU A 76 -1.28 -17.66 -0.50
C LEU A 76 -0.51 -17.97 0.78
N PHE A 77 0.65 -17.34 1.01
CA PHE A 77 1.40 -17.52 2.26
C PHE A 77 0.56 -17.18 3.50
N HIS A 78 -0.20 -16.08 3.44
CA HIS A 78 -1.07 -15.70 4.55
C HIS A 78 -2.22 -16.70 4.74
N PHE A 79 -2.79 -17.20 3.64
CA PHE A 79 -3.83 -18.21 3.65
C PHE A 79 -3.35 -19.55 4.24
N PHE A 80 -2.21 -20.08 3.79
CA PHE A 80 -1.60 -21.28 4.35
C PHE A 80 -1.25 -21.11 5.84
N GLY A 81 -0.70 -19.96 6.22
CA GLY A 81 -0.46 -19.65 7.63
C GLY A 81 -1.75 -19.64 8.47
N SER A 82 -2.86 -19.19 7.90
CA SER A 82 -4.17 -19.21 8.58
C SER A 82 -4.73 -20.64 8.75
N ILE A 83 -4.53 -21.50 7.75
CA ILE A 83 -4.92 -22.92 7.81
C ILE A 83 -4.06 -23.66 8.83
N TYR A 84 -2.74 -23.48 8.80
CA TYR A 84 -1.83 -24.11 9.75
C TYR A 84 -2.20 -23.79 11.21
N ARG A 85 -2.49 -22.51 11.50
CA ARG A 85 -2.97 -22.10 12.83
C ARG A 85 -4.29 -22.75 13.22
N ARG A 86 -5.22 -22.95 12.27
CA ARG A 86 -6.52 -23.58 12.50
C ARG A 86 -6.36 -25.07 12.81
N ILE A 87 -5.51 -25.78 12.07
CA ILE A 87 -5.21 -27.19 12.31
C ILE A 87 -4.50 -27.36 13.67
N LYS A 88 -3.51 -26.53 13.97
CA LYS A 88 -2.79 -26.57 15.26
C LYS A 88 -3.73 -26.39 16.45
N LYS A 89 -4.72 -25.50 16.37
CA LYS A 89 -5.72 -25.32 17.44
C LYS A 89 -6.58 -26.58 17.65
N LYS A 90 -6.98 -27.25 16.57
CA LYS A 90 -7.83 -28.46 16.62
C LYS A 90 -7.13 -29.69 17.23
N TRP A 91 -5.80 -29.67 17.32
CA TRP A 91 -4.99 -30.75 17.91
C TRP A 91 -4.65 -30.51 19.40
N ILE A 92 -4.92 -29.31 19.93
CA ILE A 92 -4.58 -28.92 21.31
C ILE A 92 -5.82 -28.98 22.23
N GLU A 93 -7.03 -28.92 21.68
CA GLU A 93 -8.30 -29.31 22.34
C GLU A 93 -8.54 -30.82 22.22
#